data_AF-A0A535MTN8-F1
#
_entry.id   AF-A0A535MTN8-F1
#
_cell.length_a   1.000
_cell.length_b   1.000
_cell.length_c   1.000
_cell.angle_alpha   90.00
_cell.angle_beta   90.00
_cell.angle_gamma   90.00
#
_symmetry.space_group_name_H-M   'P 1'
#
loop_
_entity.id
_entity.type
_entity.pdbx_description
1 polymer ?
#
loop_
_entity_poly.entity_id
_entity_poly.type
_entity_poly.pdbx_seq_one_letter_code
_entity_poly.pdbx_strand_id
1 'polypeptide(L)'
;MFSELTAAAQRLKDDTLILDGEAIAYSKELEEYLPFQLTASRRRQHGIEQAAQELPLVAFVFDILYQNGRDLTELPYEERLAMVDEVIAGSSVLLPAPIIKTDSVEVLTKTLLDSI
;
A
#
# COMPACT_ATOMS: atom_id res chain seq x y z
N MET A 1 12.98 -3.13 9.86
CA MET A 1 12.94 -1.89 9.06
C MET A 1 11.53 -1.34 8.97
N PHE A 2 10.52 -2.17 8.70
CA PHE A 2 9.11 -1.76 8.57
C PHE A 2 8.19 -2.57 9.50
N SER A 3 8.37 -2.42 10.81
CA SER A 3 7.68 -3.26 11.82
C SER A 3 6.17 -3.11 11.78
N GLU A 4 5.66 -1.93 11.48
CA GLU A 4 4.24 -1.64 11.31
C GLU A 4 3.63 -2.40 10.11
N LEU A 5 4.35 -2.49 8.99
CA LEU A 5 3.90 -3.23 7.80
C LEU A 5 3.91 -4.73 8.08
N THR A 6 4.97 -5.23 8.74
CA THR A 6 5.05 -6.64 9.15
C THR A 6 3.92 -7.00 10.12
N ALA A 7 3.65 -6.17 11.12
CA ALA A 7 2.57 -6.39 12.08
C ALA A 7 1.19 -6.31 11.44
N ALA A 8 1.02 -5.53 10.36
CA ALA A 8 -0.22 -5.51 9.59
C ALA A 8 -0.37 -6.77 8.74
N ALA A 9 0.68 -7.20 8.04
CA ALA A 9 0.70 -8.42 7.24
C ALA A 9 0.44 -9.68 8.10
N GLN A 10 0.97 -9.75 9.32
CA GLN A 10 0.73 -10.87 10.26
C GLN A 10 -0.73 -10.99 10.74
N ARG A 11 -1.55 -9.94 10.55
CA ARG A 11 -2.98 -9.95 10.91
C ARG A 11 -3.88 -10.37 9.75
N LEU A 12 -3.32 -10.54 8.55
CA LEU A 12 -4.05 -11.08 7.40
C LEU A 12 -4.38 -12.56 7.65
N LYS A 13 -5.47 -13.02 7.04
CA LYS A 13 -6.00 -14.38 7.26
C LYS A 13 -5.31 -15.44 6.40
N ASP A 14 -4.61 -15.02 5.35
CA ASP A 14 -3.96 -15.88 4.38
C ASP A 14 -2.65 -16.48 4.92
N ASP A 15 -2.43 -17.77 4.63
CA ASP A 15 -1.22 -18.50 5.05
C ASP A 15 0.00 -18.07 4.24
N THR A 16 -0.18 -17.81 2.94
CA THR A 16 0.87 -17.38 2.01
C THR A 16 0.32 -16.36 1.04
N LEU A 17 1.03 -15.25 0.85
CA LEU A 17 0.51 -14.10 0.09
C LEU A 17 1.68 -13.32 -0.52
N ILE A 18 1.50 -12.82 -1.74
CA ILE A 18 2.37 -11.79 -2.33
C ILE A 18 1.49 -10.61 -2.72
N LEU A 19 1.62 -9.51 -1.98
CA LEU A 19 1.02 -8.22 -2.29
C LEU A 19 2.09 -7.32 -2.92
N ASP A 20 1.68 -6.52 -3.91
CA ASP A 20 2.51 -5.46 -4.47
C ASP A 20 1.94 -4.09 -4.10
N GLY A 21 2.81 -3.17 -3.72
CA GLY A 21 2.42 -1.90 -3.13
C GLY A 21 3.57 -0.95 -2.80
N GLU A 22 3.22 0.31 -2.57
CA GLU A 22 4.18 1.36 -2.21
C GLU A 22 4.06 1.75 -0.74
N ALA A 23 5.16 1.68 0.01
CA ALA A 23 5.22 2.13 1.40
C ALA A 23 5.49 3.64 1.46
N ILE A 24 4.62 4.41 2.12
CA ILE A 24 4.69 5.86 2.19
C ILE A 24 4.63 6.30 3.66
N ALA A 25 5.50 7.23 4.05
CA ALA A 25 5.44 7.85 5.37
C ALA A 25 4.18 8.70 5.50
N TYR A 26 3.49 8.55 6.63
CA TYR A 26 2.22 9.19 6.90
C TYR A 26 2.31 10.04 8.17
N SER A 27 1.84 11.28 8.11
CA SER A 27 1.70 12.14 9.27
C SER A 27 0.30 11.99 9.84
N LYS A 28 0.19 11.41 11.04
CA LYS A 28 -1.09 11.36 11.77
C LYS A 28 -1.56 12.73 12.25
N GLU A 29 -0.64 13.66 12.51
CA GLU A 29 -0.97 15.00 12.99
C GLU A 29 -1.55 15.88 11.88
N LEU A 30 -1.02 15.74 10.66
CA LEU A 30 -1.46 16.50 9.49
C LEU A 30 -2.52 15.77 8.68
N GLU A 31 -2.75 14.48 8.96
CA GLU A 31 -3.56 13.56 8.14
C GLU A 31 -3.11 13.53 6.67
N GLU A 32 -1.79 13.62 6.44
CA GLU A 32 -1.18 13.81 5.12
C GLU A 32 -0.04 12.82 4.85
N TYR A 33 0.15 12.52 3.56
CA TYR A 33 1.30 11.75 3.08
C TYR A 33 2.55 12.62 3.00
N LEU A 34 3.66 12.08 3.44
CA LEU A 34 4.93 12.79 3.51
C LEU A 34 5.77 12.60 2.24
N PRO A 35 6.63 13.57 1.89
CA PRO A 35 7.52 13.46 0.73
C PRO A 35 8.39 12.21 0.76
N PHE A 36 8.67 11.66 -0.42
CA PHE A 36 9.45 10.43 -0.60
C PHE A 36 10.80 10.44 0.12
N GLN A 37 11.46 11.61 0.26
CA GLN A 37 12.72 11.72 0.97
C GLN A 37 12.60 11.26 2.44
N LEU A 38 11.46 11.51 3.09
CA LEU A 38 11.22 11.08 4.46
C LEU A 38 11.01 9.57 4.52
N THR A 39 10.24 8.98 3.59
CA THR A 39 10.14 7.53 3.45
C THR A 39 11.51 6.88 3.21
N ALA A 40 12.33 7.42 2.30
CA ALA A 40 13.65 6.89 1.97
C ALA A 40 14.62 6.94 3.15
N SER A 41 14.47 7.93 4.03
CA SER A 41 15.30 8.09 5.23
C SER A 41 15.18 6.91 6.21
N ARG A 42 14.02 6.22 6.24
CA ARG A 42 13.78 5.02 7.06
C ARG A 42 14.77 3.88 6.79
N ARG A 43 15.32 3.80 5.57
CA ARG A 43 16.26 2.72 5.21
C ARG A 43 17.63 2.86 5.89
N ARG A 44 17.98 4.05 6.40
CA ARG A 44 19.33 4.38 6.89
C ARG A 44 19.41 4.61 8.41
N GLN A 45 18.30 4.52 9.14
CA GLN A 45 18.28 4.76 10.58
C GLN A 45 18.64 3.51 11.40
N HIS A 46 19.46 3.70 12.44
CA HIS A 46 19.64 2.74 13.53
C HIS A 46 18.53 2.97 14.58
N GLY A 47 17.86 1.91 15.06
CA GLY A 47 16.72 2.03 15.98
C GLY A 47 15.37 2.00 15.25
N ILE A 48 14.97 0.80 14.81
CA ILE A 48 13.76 0.58 14.00
C ILE A 48 12.49 1.03 14.74
N GLU A 49 12.43 0.83 16.06
CA GLU A 49 11.27 1.17 16.88
C GLU A 49 11.07 2.70 17.01
N GLN A 50 12.15 3.47 17.16
CA GLN A 50 12.07 4.93 17.23
C GLN A 50 11.64 5.50 15.87
N ALA A 51 12.25 5.02 14.79
CA ALA A 51 11.86 5.37 13.43
C ALA A 51 10.37 5.08 13.16
N ALA A 52 9.87 3.94 13.66
CA ALA A 52 8.46 3.52 13.59
C ALA A 52 7.50 4.49 14.26
N GLN A 53 7.92 5.11 15.35
CA GLN A 53 7.11 6.06 16.10
C GLN A 53 7.15 7.46 15.48
N GLU A 54 8.32 7.90 15.02
CA GLU A 54 8.52 9.25 14.47
C GLU A 54 7.90 9.42 13.07
N LEU A 55 8.03 8.41 12.20
CA LEU A 55 7.64 8.49 10.80
C LEU A 55 6.87 7.24 10.36
N PRO A 56 5.70 6.93 10.93
CA PRO A 56 4.98 5.68 10.65
C PRO A 56 4.69 5.52 9.14
N LEU A 57 4.81 4.30 8.64
CA LEU A 57 4.52 3.97 7.24
C LEU A 57 3.13 3.36 7.08
N VAL A 58 2.47 3.71 6.00
CA VAL A 58 1.36 2.95 5.40
C VAL A 58 1.82 2.35 4.09
N ALA A 59 1.17 1.29 3.60
CA ALA A 59 1.43 0.73 2.28
C ALA A 59 0.16 0.80 1.43
N PHE A 60 0.26 1.45 0.27
CA PHE A 60 -0.79 1.43 -0.75
C PHE A 60 -0.61 0.20 -1.63
N VAL A 61 -1.47 -0.78 -1.42
CA VAL A 61 -1.47 -2.04 -2.16
C VAL A 61 -2.28 -1.85 -3.44
N PHE A 62 -1.66 -2.16 -4.57
CA PHE A 62 -2.28 -2.01 -5.89
C PHE A 62 -2.35 -3.31 -6.70
N ASP A 63 -1.79 -4.41 -6.19
CA ASP A 63 -1.89 -5.74 -6.82
C ASP A 63 -1.70 -6.88 -5.81
N ILE A 64 -2.13 -8.07 -6.20
CA ILE A 64 -1.93 -9.35 -5.51
C ILE A 64 -1.48 -10.39 -6.53
N LEU A 65 -0.29 -10.94 -6.32
CA LEU A 65 0.37 -11.83 -7.29
C LEU A 65 0.24 -13.30 -6.91
N TYR A 66 -0.01 -13.59 -5.64
CA TYR A 66 -0.08 -14.96 -5.13
C TYR A 66 -0.94 -15.03 -3.86
N GLN A 67 -1.73 -16.09 -3.72
CA GLN A 67 -2.54 -16.33 -2.51
C GLN A 67 -2.69 -17.83 -2.26
N ASN A 68 -2.37 -18.28 -1.04
CA ASN A 68 -2.63 -19.63 -0.51
C ASN A 68 -2.32 -20.77 -1.49
N GLY A 69 -1.11 -20.82 -2.04
CA GLY A 69 -0.71 -21.86 -2.99
C GLY A 69 -0.88 -21.52 -4.46
N ARG A 70 -1.65 -20.47 -4.79
CA ARG A 70 -2.05 -20.13 -6.16
C ARG A 70 -1.31 -18.91 -6.70
N ASP A 71 -0.67 -19.08 -7.85
CA ASP A 71 -0.19 -17.98 -8.69
C ASP A 71 -1.38 -17.29 -9.36
N LEU A 72 -1.47 -15.97 -9.18
CA LEU A 72 -2.56 -15.13 -9.69
C LEU A 72 -2.13 -14.29 -10.90
N THR A 73 -0.86 -14.34 -11.31
CA THR A 73 -0.32 -13.48 -12.39
C THR A 73 -1.02 -13.68 -13.75
N GLU A 74 -1.62 -14.85 -13.96
CA GLU A 74 -2.42 -15.18 -15.16
C GLU A 74 -3.85 -14.62 -15.13
N LEU A 75 -4.32 -14.11 -13.98
CA LEU A 75 -5.65 -13.51 -13.87
C LEU A 75 -5.66 -12.09 -14.44
N PRO A 76 -6.80 -11.62 -15.00
CA PRO A 76 -6.98 -10.22 -15.34
C PRO A 76 -6.72 -9.29 -14.15
N TYR A 77 -6.16 -8.11 -14.42
CA TYR A 77 -5.79 -7.14 -13.38
C TYR A 77 -7.00 -6.77 -12.50
N GLU A 78 -8.18 -6.58 -13.09
CA GLU A 78 -9.39 -6.25 -12.33
C GLU A 78 -9.80 -7.32 -11.32
N GLU A 79 -9.58 -8.60 -11.64
CA GLU A 79 -9.87 -9.70 -10.71
C GLU A 79 -8.88 -9.68 -9.55
N ARG A 80 -7.58 -9.47 -9.83
CA ARG A 80 -6.56 -9.35 -8.78
C ARG A 80 -6.83 -8.14 -7.88
N LEU A 81 -7.21 -7.00 -8.47
CA LEU A 81 -7.51 -5.80 -7.71
C LEU A 81 -8.71 -5.99 -6.76
N ALA A 82 -9.78 -6.66 -7.20
CA ALA A 82 -10.91 -6.98 -6.33
C ALA A 82 -10.49 -7.87 -5.15
N MET A 83 -9.56 -8.79 -5.36
CA MET A 83 -9.02 -9.64 -4.30
C MET A 83 -8.17 -8.84 -3.28
N VAL A 84 -7.47 -7.79 -3.71
CA VAL A 84 -6.73 -6.89 -2.81
C VAL A 84 -7.66 -6.30 -1.76
N ASP A 85 -8.79 -5.72 -2.19
CA ASP A 85 -9.77 -5.07 -1.31
C ASP A 85 -10.30 -6.03 -0.23
N GLU A 86 -10.55 -7.29 -0.61
CA GLU A 86 -11.01 -8.32 0.32
C GLU A 86 -9.93 -8.72 1.33
N VAL A 87 -8.70 -8.92 0.86
CA VAL A 87 -7.58 -9.41 1.68
C VAL A 87 -7.20 -8.39 2.75
N ILE A 88 -7.11 -7.10 2.39
CA ILE A 88 -6.68 -6.05 3.32
C ILE A 88 -7.84 -5.39 4.08
N ALA A 89 -9.06 -5.89 3.92
CA ALA A 89 -10.26 -5.33 4.56
C ALA A 89 -10.08 -5.19 6.08
N GLY A 90 -10.21 -3.96 6.59
CA GLY A 90 -10.09 -3.64 8.01
C GLY A 90 -8.68 -3.35 8.49
N SER A 91 -7.67 -3.39 7.61
CA SER A 91 -6.35 -2.85 7.90
C SER A 91 -6.35 -1.31 7.86
N SER A 92 -5.61 -0.70 8.79
CA SER A 92 -5.33 0.74 8.80
C SER A 92 -3.91 1.10 8.36
N VAL A 93 -3.13 0.10 7.93
CA VAL A 93 -1.71 0.23 7.57
C VAL A 93 -1.48 -0.20 6.12
N LEU A 94 -2.00 -1.37 5.74
CA LEU A 94 -2.19 -1.76 4.35
C LEU A 94 -3.51 -1.16 3.87
N LEU A 95 -3.45 -0.28 2.87
CA LEU A 95 -4.58 0.47 2.32
C LEU A 95 -4.68 0.18 0.82
N PRO A 96 -5.88 0.17 0.22
CA PRO A 96 -6.01 0.05 -1.22
C PRO A 96 -5.49 1.32 -1.89
N ALA A 97 -4.77 1.17 -3.00
CA ALA A 97 -4.37 2.30 -3.83
C ALA A 97 -5.61 2.97 -4.45
N PRO A 98 -5.70 4.31 -4.45
CA PRO A 98 -6.77 5.02 -5.15
C PRO A 98 -6.70 4.73 -6.65
N ILE A 99 -7.76 4.16 -7.21
CA ILE A 99 -7.82 3.78 -8.63
C ILE A 99 -9.08 4.36 -9.26
N ILE A 100 -8.93 4.84 -10.49
CA ILE A 100 -10.03 5.20 -11.37
C ILE A 100 -10.00 4.32 -12.62
N LYS A 101 -11.18 3.93 -13.10
CA LYS A 101 -11.34 3.31 -14.42
C LYS A 101 -12.17 4.26 -15.28
N THR A 102 -11.57 4.73 -16.37
CA THR A 102 -12.21 5.66 -17.30
C THR A 102 -11.75 5.38 -18.72
N ASP A 103 -12.63 5.58 -19.68
CA ASP A 103 -12.34 5.62 -21.11
C ASP A 103 -12.32 7.07 -21.66
N SER A 104 -12.62 8.08 -20.82
CA SER A 104 -12.52 9.51 -21.16
C SER A 104 -11.13 10.07 -20.85
N VAL A 105 -10.54 10.70 -21.87
CA VAL A 105 -9.28 11.43 -21.78
C VAL A 105 -9.42 12.67 -20.90
N GLU A 106 -10.57 13.33 -20.94
CA GLU A 106 -10.86 14.50 -20.12
C GLU A 106 -10.85 14.16 -18.63
N VAL A 107 -11.51 13.04 -18.26
CA VAL A 107 -11.51 12.53 -16.88
C VAL A 107 -10.10 12.16 -16.45
N LEU A 108 -9.37 11.39 -17.27
CA LEU A 108 -7.99 10.99 -16.96
C LEU A 108 -7.08 12.21 -16.75
N THR A 109 -7.18 13.21 -17.62
CA THR A 109 -6.37 14.44 -17.55
C THR A 109 -6.68 15.22 -16.29
N LYS A 110 -7.96 15.39 -15.97
CA LYS A 110 -8.37 16.08 -14.75
C LYS A 110 -7.84 15.36 -13.50
N THR A 111 -8.04 14.04 -13.40
CA THR A 111 -7.57 13.26 -12.26
C THR A 111 -6.05 13.33 -12.10
N LEU A 112 -5.29 13.27 -13.20
CA LEU A 112 -3.83 13.42 -13.15
C LEU A 112 -3.43 14.80 -12.61
N LEU A 113 -4.05 15.88 -13.11
CA LEU A 113 -3.75 17.25 -12.66
C LEU A 113 -4.13 17.50 -11.21
N ASP A 114 -5.19 16.86 -10.72
CA ASP A 114 -5.62 16.94 -9.31
C ASP A 114 -4.67 16.15 -8.37
N SER A 115 -3.79 15.29 -8.92
CA SER A 115 -2.92 14.38 -8.16
C SER A 115 -1.43 14.76 -8.16
N ILE A 116 -1.06 15.88 -8.77
CA ILE A 116 0.33 16.41 -8.86
C ILE A 116 0.45 17.78 -8.20
#